data_AF-A0A1G6ZGH6-F1
#
_entry.id   AF-A0A1G6ZGH6-F1
#
_cell.length_a   1.000
_cell.length_b   1.000
_cell.length_c   1.000
_cell.angle_alpha   90.00
_cell.angle_beta   90.00
_cell.angle_gamma   90.00
#
_symmetry.space_group_name_H-M   'P 1'
#
loop_
_entity.id
_entity.type
_entity.pdbx_description
1 polymer ?
#
loop_
_entity_poly.entity_id
_entity_poly.type
_entity_poly.pdbx_seq_one_letter_code
_entity_poly.pdbx_strand_id
1 'polypeptide(L)' 'MVRLVLRDHHVLADTRRHMPGRGAWIHGSATCISRALRSGALPRAFRSRVDATPFTATIITNDQ' A
#
# COMPACT_ATOMS: atom_id res chain seq x y z
N MET A 1 7.40 -10.45 2.52
CA MET A 1 7.44 -9.02 2.14
C MET A 1 6.34 -8.78 1.11
N VAL A 2 5.51 -7.76 1.32
CA VAL A 2 4.43 -7.34 0.44
C VAL A 2 4.84 -6.02 -0.20
N ARG A 3 4.69 -5.92 -1.52
CA ARG A 3 4.83 -4.65 -2.24
C ARG A 3 3.49 -3.94 -2.20
N LEU A 4 3.49 -2.68 -1.81
CA LEU A 4 2.36 -1.79 -1.86
C LEU A 4 2.60 -0.77 -2.97
N VAL A 5 1.56 -0.36 -3.69
CA VAL A 5 1.62 0.71 -4.69
C VAL A 5 0.53 1.74 -4.44
N LEU A 6 0.76 2.98 -4.87
CA LEU A 6 -0.23 4.06 -4.82
C LEU A 6 -0.88 4.25 -6.19
N ARG A 7 -2.21 4.27 -6.21
CA ARG A 7 -3.05 4.52 -7.40
C ARG A 7 -4.23 5.39 -6.99
N ASP A 8 -4.41 6.53 -7.65
CA ASP A 8 -5.56 7.42 -7.39
C ASP A 8 -5.75 7.71 -5.87
N HIS A 9 -4.63 7.92 -5.16
CA HIS A 9 -4.56 8.09 -3.70
C HIS A 9 -4.89 6.85 -2.83
N HIS A 10 -5.20 5.71 -3.44
CA HIS A 10 -5.42 4.41 -2.80
C HIS A 10 -4.16 3.55 -2.76
N VAL A 11 -3.95 2.86 -1.63
CA VAL A 11 -2.85 1.91 -1.45
C VAL A 11 -3.32 0.50 -1.77
N LEU A 12 -2.65 -0.13 -2.73
CA LEU A 12 -2.97 -1.46 -3.23
C LEU A 12 -1.82 -2.42 -2.94
N ALA A 13 -2.13 -3.68 -2.66
CA ALA A 13 -1.14 -4.75 -2.53
C ALA A 13 -0.76 -5.31 -3.90
N ASP A 14 0.47 -5.09 -4.33
CA ASP A 14 1.02 -5.68 -5.55
C ASP A 14 1.67 -7.03 -5.26
N THR A 15 0.83 -8.07 -5.20
CA THR A 15 1.26 -9.44 -4.92
C THR A 15 2.05 -10.07 -6.07
N ARG A 16 1.74 -9.68 -7.31
CA ARG A 16 2.36 -10.18 -8.55
C ARG A 16 3.59 -9.39 -8.99
N ARG A 17 3.88 -8.25 -8.34
CA ARG A 17 5.05 -7.37 -8.56
C ARG A 17 5.12 -6.74 -9.95
N HIS A 18 4.00 -6.65 -10.66
CA HIS A 18 3.95 -6.15 -12.03
C HIS A 18 3.37 -4.73 -12.12
N MET A 19 2.88 -4.15 -11.02
CA MET A 19 2.22 -2.86 -11.09
C MET A 19 3.23 -1.73 -11.37
N PRO A 20 3.02 -0.91 -12.42
CA PRO A 20 3.96 0.14 -12.76
C PRO A 20 3.88 1.28 -11.74
N GLY A 21 5.02 1.95 -11.52
CA GLY A 21 5.12 3.08 -10.58
C GLY A 21 5.87 2.74 -9.29
N ARG A 22 5.89 3.71 -8.37
CA ARG A 22 6.68 3.66 -7.13
C ARG A 22 5.98 2.76 -6.11
N GLY A 23 6.69 1.73 -5.64
CA GLY A 23 6.19 0.78 -4.64
C GLY A 23 6.90 0.88 -3.29
N ALA A 24 6.20 0.56 -2.22
CA ALA A 24 6.73 0.46 -0.86
C ALA A 24 6.74 -1.00 -0.40
N TRP A 25 7.83 -1.44 0.23
CA TRP A 25 7.95 -2.80 0.74
C TRP A 25 7.71 -2.85 2.23
N ILE A 26 6.83 -3.74 2.68
CA ILE A 26 6.56 -3.97 4.10
C ILE A 26 6.48 -5.46 4.40
N HIS A 27 6.59 -5.82 5.68
CA HIS A 27 6.28 -7.19 6.11
C HIS A 27 4.78 -7.45 5.92
N GLY A 28 4.44 -8.68 5.50
CA GLY A 28 3.05 -9.09 5.27
C GLY A 28 2.27 -9.39 6.55
N SER A 29 2.81 -9.06 7.73
CA SER A 29 2.10 -9.25 9.00
C SER A 29 1.05 -8.15 9.19
N ALA A 30 -0.08 -8.51 9.78
CA ALA A 30 -1.17 -7.58 10.06
C ALA A 30 -0.72 -6.37 10.90
N THR A 31 0.22 -6.57 11.83
CA THR A 31 0.80 -5.50 12.66
C THR A 31 1.59 -4.50 11.84
N CYS A 32 2.44 -4.96 10.91
CA CYS A 32 3.21 -4.08 10.04
C CYS A 32 2.33 -3.31 9.06
N ILE A 33 1.32 -3.98 8.49
CA ILE A 33 0.32 -3.33 7.63
C ILE A 33 -0.45 -2.26 8.41
N SER A 34 -0.99 -2.62 9.58
CA SER A 34 -1.72 -1.70 10.46
C SER A 34 -0.89 -0.48 10.87
N ARG A 35 0.40 -0.70 11.19
CA ARG A 35 1.32 0.38 11.52
C ARG A 35 1.59 1.26 10.31
N ALA A 36 1.78 0.69 9.12
CA ALA A 36 2.01 1.45 7.90
C ALA A 36 0.79 2.32 7.52
N LEU A 37 -0.42 1.81 7.71
CA LEU A 37 -1.68 2.53 7.45
C LEU A 37 -1.93 3.68 8.43
N ARG A 38 -1.67 3.44 9.73
CA ARG A 38 -1.87 4.46 10.77
C ARG A 38 -0.74 5.47 10.87
N SER A 39 0.49 5.07 10.51
CA SER A 39 1.64 5.95 10.57
C SER A 39 1.82 6.69 9.25
N GLY A 40 2.41 7.89 9.29
CA GLY A 40 2.82 8.62 8.08
C GLY A 40 3.93 7.92 7.27
N ALA A 41 4.11 6.60 7.40
CA ALA A 41 5.08 5.81 6.66
C ALA A 41 4.70 5.68 5.18
N LEU A 42 3.42 5.46 4.85
CA LEU A 42 2.98 5.32 3.45
C LEU A 42 3.09 6.63 2.66
N PRO A 43 2.60 7.79 3.17
CA PRO A 43 2.85 9.07 2.52
C PRO A 43 4.34 9.36 2.28
N ARG A 44 5.21 9.02 3.25
CA ARG A 44 6.67 9.17 3.09
C ARG A 44 7.25 8.23 2.04
N ALA A 45 6.81 6.98 2.00
CA ALA A 45 7.30 5.98 1.05
C ALA A 45 6.88 6.32 -0.40
N PHE A 46 5.64 6.77 -0.59
CA PHE A 46 5.12 7.14 -1.90
C PHE A 46 5.47 8.58 -2.32
N ARG A 47 5.94 9.42 -1.39
CA ARG A 47 6.17 10.86 -1.58
C ARG A 47 4.94 11.58 -2.15
N SER A 48 3.76 11.16 -1.71
CA SER A 48 2.47 11.68 -2.17
C SER A 48 1.45 11.63 -1.04
N ARG A 49 0.37 12.41 -1.17
CA ARG A 49 -0.78 12.30 -0.27
C ARG A 49 -1.42 10.94 -0.49
N VAL A 50 -1.52 10.20 0.61
CA VAL A 50 -2.34 8.99 0.71
C VAL A 50 -3.56 9.41 1.49
N ASP A 51 -4.74 9.14 0.96
CA ASP A 51 -5.97 9.38 1.71
C ASP A 51 -6.04 8.36 2.83
N ALA A 52 -5.60 8.77 4.03
CA ALA A 52 -5.55 7.94 5.22
C ALA A 52 -6.89 7.93 5.98
N THR A 53 -7.99 8.39 5.36
CA THR A 53 -9.32 7.94 5.76
C THR A 53 -9.28 6.42 5.86
N PRO A 54 -9.97 5.78 6.82
CA PRO A 54 -9.96 4.33 6.95
C PRO A 54 -10.68 3.69 5.74
N PHE A 55 -10.05 3.74 4.58
CA PHE A 55 -10.31 2.80 3.51
C PHE A 55 -9.59 1.53 3.96
N THR A 56 -10.36 0.46 4.14
CA THR A 56 -9.81 -0.88 4.24
C THR A 56 -8.83 -1.01 3.08
N ALA A 57 -7.53 -1.20 3.37
CA ALA A 57 -6.54 -1.45 2.34
C ALA A 57 -7.06 -2.63 1.52
N THR A 58 -7.64 -2.30 0.37
CA THR A 58 -8.37 -3.30 -0.40
C THR A 58 -7.27 -4.13 -1.03
N ILE A 59 -7.16 -5.38 -0.58
CA ILE A 59 -6.28 -6.36 -1.19
C ILE A 59 -6.95 -6.71 -2.51
N ILE A 60 -6.81 -5.84 -3.52
CA ILE A 60 -7.21 -6.17 -4.88
C ILE A 60 -6.08 -7.06 -5.41
N THR A 61 -6.26 -8.37 -5.24
CA THR A 61 -5.54 -9.34 -6.05
C THR A 61 -5.99 -9.09 -7.49
N ASN A 62 -5.10 -8.57 -8.34
CA ASN A 62 -5.43 -8.29 -9.73
C ASN A 62 -5.62 -9.60 -10.49
N ASP A 63 -6.81 -10.19 -10.42
CA ASP A 63 -7.25 -11.28 -11.30
C ASP A 63 -8.37 -10.82 -12.24
N GLN A 64 -8.28 -9.60 -12.75
CA GLN A 64 -9.03 -9.12 -13.92
C GLN A 64 -8.11 -8.24 -14.77
#